data_AF-A0A1A2E2Z0-F1
#
_entry.id   AF-A0A1A2E2Z0-F1
#
_cell.length_a   1.000
_cell.length_b   1.000
_cell.length_c   1.000
_cell.angle_alpha   90.00
_cell.angle_beta   90.00
_cell.angle_gamma   90.00
#
_symmetry.space_group_name_H-M   'P 1'
#
loop_
_entity.id
_entity.type
_entity.pdbx_description
1 polymer ?
#
loop_
_entity_poly.entity_id
_entity_poly.type
_entity_poly.pdbx_seq_one_letter_code
_entity_poly.pdbx_strand_id
1 'polypeptide(L)'
;MAVTLAHVAPEEFRPASGHSYTLDRGANTAVAKTLTRSDGRGFDIVVDGNLFISTQADSDEQVANKSRMLAHLAAHEPQHIVQTLAGLDTGDLAEAARGESPTVNDLLLPFAEAVNEYQCELAANRINTEPFPHDAQSLSDDLRAFRAALSESVRLNDTDRYQACVTVLTAAKELVKGVAYAAAYRFYDGDDQSAPDPLPEQWDRYMAELWPDLLDMFAAIPAAGEPTDKAVLARALYRITERTLRWLEEIGVRYEVEIQGDESIRSCWWSVAEPI
;
A
#
# COMPACT_ATOMS: atom_id res chain seq x y z
N MET A 1 -18.37 -20.89 26.78
CA MET A 1 -19.25 -21.15 25.61
C MET A 1 -18.54 -20.58 24.39
N ALA A 2 -18.07 -21.45 23.50
CA ALA A 2 -17.38 -21.04 22.28
C ALA A 2 -18.44 -20.70 21.23
N VAL A 3 -18.51 -19.43 20.84
CA VAL A 3 -19.27 -19.00 19.67
C VAL A 3 -18.27 -18.96 18.53
N THR A 4 -18.35 -19.96 17.67
CA THR A 4 -17.66 -19.99 16.38
C THR A 4 -18.30 -18.92 15.50
N LEU A 5 -17.56 -17.85 15.20
CA LEU A 5 -17.88 -16.89 14.16
C LEU A 5 -16.78 -17.03 13.10
N ALA A 6 -17.23 -17.19 11.85
CA ALA A 6 -16.47 -17.55 10.65
C ALA A 6 -16.10 -19.04 10.53
N HIS A 7 -16.59 -19.65 9.45
CA HIS A 7 -16.13 -20.93 8.95
C HIS A 7 -14.77 -20.71 8.26
N VAL A 8 -13.77 -20.26 9.03
CA VAL A 8 -12.37 -20.28 8.58
C VAL A 8 -12.02 -21.76 8.45
N ALA A 9 -11.79 -22.24 7.23
CA ALA A 9 -11.34 -23.62 6.98
C ALA A 9 -9.94 -23.77 7.61
N PRO A 10 -9.79 -24.31 8.84
CA PRO A 10 -8.53 -24.23 9.58
C PRO A 10 -7.43 -25.10 8.96
N GLU A 11 -7.82 -26.00 8.06
CA GLU A 11 -6.95 -26.93 7.35
C GLU A 11 -6.07 -26.23 6.30
N GLU A 12 -6.52 -25.12 5.71
CA GLU A 12 -5.79 -24.35 4.67
C GLU A 12 -4.72 -23.40 5.26
N PHE A 13 -4.73 -23.17 6.57
CA PHE A 13 -3.86 -22.23 7.27
C PHE A 13 -2.80 -22.92 8.14
N ARG A 14 -2.49 -24.19 7.85
CA ARG A 14 -1.35 -24.87 8.48
C ARG A 14 -0.04 -24.28 7.95
N PRO A 15 1.05 -24.25 8.73
CA PRO A 15 2.37 -23.78 8.30
C PRO A 15 2.90 -24.40 6.99
N ALA A 16 2.33 -25.53 6.56
CA ALA A 16 2.67 -26.25 5.34
C ALA A 16 1.97 -25.75 4.06
N SER A 17 1.00 -24.82 4.12
CA SER A 17 0.27 -24.34 2.94
C SER A 17 0.96 -23.22 2.16
N GLY A 18 2.09 -22.70 2.66
CA GLY A 18 2.78 -21.56 2.04
C GLY A 18 2.06 -20.21 2.20
N HIS A 19 0.85 -20.20 2.76
CA HIS A 19 0.12 -18.99 3.14
C HIS A 19 0.41 -18.66 4.62
N SER A 20 1.62 -18.20 4.90
CA SER A 20 1.94 -17.69 6.24
C SER A 20 1.21 -16.36 6.46
N TYR A 21 0.16 -16.38 7.27
CA TYR A 21 -0.38 -15.17 7.89
C TYR A 21 0.61 -14.71 8.95
N THR A 22 1.32 -13.62 8.68
CA THR A 22 2.17 -12.95 9.68
C THR A 22 1.47 -11.69 10.17
N LEU A 23 1.52 -11.49 11.48
CA LEU A 23 1.15 -10.24 12.16
C LEU A 23 2.37 -9.33 12.36
N ASP A 24 3.58 -9.74 11.93
CA ASP A 24 4.81 -8.93 12.04
C ASP A 24 4.86 -7.90 10.90
N ARG A 25 4.99 -6.62 11.30
CA ARG A 25 4.63 -5.40 10.57
C ARG A 25 5.84 -4.54 10.18
N GLY A 26 5.64 -3.72 9.12
CA GLY A 26 6.39 -2.49 8.80
C GLY A 26 5.49 -1.25 8.94
N ALA A 27 5.81 -0.13 8.26
CA ALA A 27 5.19 1.19 8.47
C ALA A 27 3.65 1.28 8.24
N ASN A 28 3.05 0.31 7.54
CA ASN A 28 1.59 0.26 7.33
C ASN A 28 0.98 -0.96 8.02
N THR A 29 0.14 -0.72 9.03
CA THR A 29 -0.57 -1.76 9.79
C THR A 29 -1.91 -2.08 9.13
N ALA A 30 -2.14 -3.34 8.74
CA ALA A 30 -3.47 -3.81 8.34
C ALA A 30 -4.29 -4.21 9.59
N VAL A 31 -5.41 -3.54 9.82
CA VAL A 31 -6.39 -3.82 10.89
C VAL A 31 -7.56 -4.68 10.42
N ALA A 32 -7.75 -4.77 9.10
CA ALA A 32 -8.60 -5.73 8.43
C ALA A 32 -8.02 -6.10 7.05
N LYS A 33 -8.58 -7.13 6.43
CA LYS A 33 -8.25 -7.56 5.07
C LYS A 33 -9.38 -8.36 4.44
N THR A 34 -9.70 -8.03 3.20
CA THR A 34 -10.59 -8.80 2.34
C THR A 34 -9.83 -9.91 1.59
N LEU A 35 -10.37 -11.12 1.63
CA LEU A 35 -9.79 -12.31 0.99
C LEU A 35 -10.83 -12.98 0.09
N THR A 36 -10.45 -13.36 -1.12
CA THR A 36 -11.26 -14.26 -1.95
C THR A 36 -11.20 -15.67 -1.38
N ARG A 37 -12.35 -16.32 -1.24
CA ARG A 37 -12.43 -17.70 -0.72
C ARG A 37 -11.82 -18.69 -1.71
N SER A 38 -11.19 -19.75 -1.19
CA SER A 38 -10.51 -20.77 -2.01
C SER A 38 -11.42 -21.51 -2.99
N ASP A 39 -12.72 -21.59 -2.69
CA ASP A 39 -13.74 -22.16 -3.58
C ASP A 39 -14.19 -21.21 -4.71
N GLY A 40 -13.70 -19.96 -4.71
CA GLY A 40 -14.06 -18.92 -5.66
C GLY A 40 -15.51 -18.42 -5.56
N ARG A 41 -16.24 -18.77 -4.49
CA ARG A 41 -17.69 -18.49 -4.36
C ARG A 41 -18.03 -17.39 -3.36
N GLY A 42 -17.04 -16.60 -2.94
CA GLY A 42 -17.28 -15.45 -2.09
C GLY A 42 -16.00 -14.83 -1.55
N PHE A 43 -16.21 -13.97 -0.56
CA PHE A 43 -15.17 -13.17 0.08
C PHE A 43 -15.30 -13.30 1.60
N ASP A 44 -14.17 -13.36 2.28
CA ASP A 44 -14.07 -13.27 3.73
C ASP A 44 -13.41 -11.94 4.09
N ILE A 45 -14.00 -11.21 5.04
CA ILE A 45 -13.39 -10.02 5.63
C ILE A 45 -12.83 -10.43 6.99
N VAL A 46 -11.51 -10.40 7.11
CA VAL A 46 -10.79 -10.73 8.35
C VAL A 46 -10.46 -9.43 9.05
N VAL A 47 -10.81 -9.33 10.34
CA VAL A 47 -10.59 -8.12 11.14
C VAL A 47 -9.75 -8.49 12.37
N ASP A 48 -8.85 -7.59 12.79
CA ASP A 48 -8.05 -7.78 14.00
C ASP A 48 -8.97 -7.97 15.23
N GLY A 49 -8.84 -9.13 15.88
CA GLY A 49 -9.63 -9.48 17.06
C GLY A 49 -9.47 -8.50 18.23
N ASN A 50 -8.36 -7.75 18.29
CA ASN A 50 -8.12 -6.73 19.31
C ASN A 50 -9.10 -5.54 19.25
N LEU A 51 -9.79 -5.37 18.11
CA LEU A 51 -10.87 -4.40 17.97
C LEU A 51 -12.15 -4.83 18.70
N PHE A 52 -12.30 -6.12 19.02
CA PHE A 52 -13.48 -6.68 19.69
C PHE A 52 -13.18 -7.20 21.10
N ILE A 53 -11.97 -7.70 21.32
CA ILE A 53 -11.56 -8.40 22.53
C ILE A 53 -10.37 -7.66 23.13
N SER A 54 -10.42 -7.42 24.44
CA SER A 54 -9.30 -6.83 25.16
C SER A 54 -9.02 -7.59 26.44
N THR A 55 -7.73 -7.72 26.75
CA THR A 55 -7.24 -8.43 27.93
C THR A 55 -7.50 -7.64 29.22
N GLN A 56 -7.73 -6.34 29.08
CA GLN A 56 -8.16 -5.43 30.14
C GLN A 56 -9.46 -4.74 29.71
N ALA A 57 -10.20 -4.19 30.69
CA ALA A 57 -11.37 -3.39 30.38
C ALA A 57 -10.95 -2.12 29.63
N ASP A 58 -11.50 -1.93 28.43
CA ASP A 58 -11.31 -0.69 27.68
C ASP A 58 -11.99 0.48 28.40
N SER A 59 -11.38 1.66 28.33
CA SER A 59 -12.05 2.91 28.68
C SER A 59 -13.15 3.25 27.66
N ASP A 60 -14.09 4.11 28.04
CA ASP A 60 -15.15 4.57 27.12
C ASP A 60 -14.57 5.21 25.84
N GLU A 61 -13.44 5.93 25.96
CA GLU A 61 -12.72 6.51 24.82
C GLU A 61 -12.13 5.43 23.91
N GLN A 62 -11.52 4.38 24.48
CA GLN A 62 -10.99 3.26 23.71
C GLN A 62 -12.12 2.52 22.98
N VAL A 63 -13.26 2.29 23.63
CA VAL A 63 -14.44 1.69 23.00
C VAL A 63 -14.96 2.56 21.86
N ALA A 64 -15.05 3.87 22.06
CA ALA A 64 -15.49 4.81 21.02
C ALA A 64 -14.53 4.81 19.82
N ASN A 65 -13.22 4.80 20.07
CA ASN A 65 -12.19 4.74 19.03
C ASN A 65 -12.27 3.45 18.21
N LYS A 66 -12.36 2.30 18.88
CA LYS A 66 -12.56 0.99 18.21
C LYS A 66 -13.85 0.95 17.41
N SER A 67 -14.93 1.51 17.94
CA SER A 67 -16.23 1.55 17.26
C SER A 67 -16.17 2.40 15.98
N ARG A 68 -15.52 3.56 16.02
CA ARG A 68 -15.31 4.39 14.83
C ARG A 68 -14.46 3.67 13.79
N MET A 69 -13.36 3.06 14.21
CA MET A 69 -12.47 2.27 13.33
C MET A 69 -13.24 1.11 12.68
N LEU A 70 -13.96 0.30 13.45
CA LEU A 70 -14.78 -0.80 12.93
C LEU A 70 -15.83 -0.31 11.92
N ALA A 71 -16.44 0.84 12.17
CA ALA A 71 -17.41 1.42 11.26
C ALA A 71 -16.77 1.93 9.97
N HIS A 72 -15.52 2.42 10.01
CA HIS A 72 -14.76 2.78 8.80
C HIS A 72 -14.36 1.51 8.01
N LEU A 73 -13.82 0.50 8.68
CA LEU A 73 -13.45 -0.78 8.04
C LEU A 73 -14.65 -1.48 7.39
N ALA A 74 -15.83 -1.38 8.00
CA ALA A 74 -17.08 -1.87 7.40
C ALA A 74 -17.49 -1.10 6.13
N ALA A 75 -16.97 0.11 5.91
CA ALA A 75 -17.13 0.86 4.68
C ALA A 75 -16.01 0.57 3.66
N HIS A 76 -14.76 0.39 4.12
CA HIS A 76 -13.56 0.15 3.32
C HIS A 76 -13.47 -1.26 2.73
N GLU A 77 -13.54 -2.30 3.56
CA GLU A 77 -13.28 -3.68 3.12
C GLU A 77 -14.22 -4.16 2.00
N PRO A 78 -15.54 -3.84 2.02
CA PRO A 78 -16.41 -4.16 0.89
C PRO A 78 -16.00 -3.51 -0.45
N GLN A 79 -15.22 -2.43 -0.44
CA GLN A 79 -14.75 -1.79 -1.67
C GLN A 79 -13.75 -2.66 -2.43
N HIS A 80 -12.90 -3.43 -1.74
CA HIS A 80 -12.03 -4.42 -2.37
C HIS A 80 -12.83 -5.51 -3.09
N ILE A 81 -13.99 -5.90 -2.52
CA ILE A 81 -14.93 -6.82 -3.18
C ILE A 81 -15.49 -6.19 -4.45
N VAL A 82 -15.92 -4.93 -4.38
CA VAL A 82 -16.45 -4.18 -5.54
C VAL A 82 -15.42 -4.13 -6.67
N GLN A 83 -14.16 -3.83 -6.37
CA GLN A 83 -13.09 -3.82 -7.37
C GLN A 83 -12.84 -5.21 -7.96
N THR A 84 -12.79 -6.25 -7.13
CA THR A 84 -12.58 -7.62 -7.60
C THR A 84 -13.71 -8.07 -8.54
N LEU A 85 -14.96 -7.80 -8.17
CA LEU A 85 -16.13 -8.10 -9.03
C LEU A 85 -16.13 -7.29 -10.34
N ALA A 86 -15.47 -6.13 -10.37
CA ALA A 86 -15.27 -5.32 -11.56
C ALA A 86 -14.06 -5.75 -12.42
N GLY A 87 -13.29 -6.77 -12.00
CA GLY A 87 -12.04 -7.16 -12.67
C GLY A 87 -10.95 -6.11 -12.56
N LEU A 88 -10.92 -5.41 -11.42
CA LEU A 88 -10.00 -4.31 -11.05
C LEU A 88 -9.23 -4.63 -9.76
N ASP A 89 -9.13 -5.91 -9.38
CA ASP A 89 -8.24 -6.29 -8.29
C ASP A 89 -6.77 -6.01 -8.64
N THR A 90 -5.90 -6.09 -7.64
CA THR A 90 -4.46 -5.80 -7.76
C THR A 90 -3.80 -6.56 -8.91
N GLY A 91 -4.12 -7.85 -9.10
CA GLY A 91 -3.52 -8.68 -10.14
C GLY A 91 -4.04 -8.32 -11.54
N ASP A 92 -5.35 -8.19 -11.66
CA ASP A 92 -6.03 -7.82 -12.89
C ASP A 92 -5.63 -6.43 -13.40
N LEU A 93 -5.43 -5.48 -12.48
CA LEU A 93 -4.98 -4.13 -12.81
C LEU A 93 -3.51 -4.12 -13.21
N ALA A 94 -2.64 -4.82 -12.46
CA ALA A 94 -1.23 -4.92 -12.77
C ALA A 94 -0.98 -5.56 -14.15
N GLU A 95 -1.73 -6.61 -14.49
CA GLU A 95 -1.62 -7.24 -15.80
C GLU A 95 -2.03 -6.28 -16.93
N ALA A 96 -3.13 -5.55 -16.76
CA ALA A 96 -3.57 -4.56 -17.74
C ALA A 96 -2.65 -3.34 -17.86
N ALA A 97 -1.86 -3.05 -16.82
CA ALA A 97 -0.90 -1.95 -16.79
C ALA A 97 0.44 -2.27 -17.46
N ARG A 98 0.69 -3.52 -17.86
CA ARG A 98 1.94 -3.89 -18.54
C ARG A 98 2.21 -2.98 -19.74
N GLY A 99 3.41 -2.42 -19.75
CA GLY A 99 3.90 -1.55 -20.81
C GLY A 99 5.24 -2.04 -21.37
N GLU A 100 6.00 -1.09 -21.92
CA GLU A 100 7.23 -1.39 -22.67
C GLU A 100 8.43 -1.72 -21.76
N SER A 101 8.51 -1.14 -20.56
CA SER A 101 9.65 -1.30 -19.66
C SER A 101 9.52 -2.57 -18.81
N PRO A 102 10.42 -3.56 -18.95
CA PRO A 102 10.45 -4.74 -18.08
C PRO A 102 10.63 -4.36 -16.61
N THR A 103 11.42 -3.32 -16.33
CA THR A 103 11.66 -2.81 -14.98
C THR A 103 10.39 -2.29 -14.33
N VAL A 104 9.59 -1.50 -15.06
CA VAL A 104 8.30 -1.01 -14.56
C VAL A 104 7.35 -2.19 -14.36
N ASN A 105 7.28 -3.10 -15.35
CA ASN A 105 6.39 -4.25 -15.33
C ASN A 105 6.61 -5.17 -14.11
N ASP A 106 7.86 -5.34 -13.68
CA ASP A 106 8.21 -6.18 -12.51
C ASP A 106 7.65 -5.62 -11.19
N LEU A 107 7.35 -4.32 -11.13
CA LEU A 107 6.83 -3.64 -9.94
C LEU A 107 5.36 -3.24 -10.04
N LEU A 108 4.65 -3.54 -11.14
CA LEU A 108 3.24 -3.17 -11.26
C LEU A 108 2.37 -3.80 -10.17
N LEU A 109 2.59 -5.08 -9.85
CA LEU A 109 1.81 -5.78 -8.83
C LEU A 109 1.94 -5.13 -7.43
N PRO A 110 3.15 -4.88 -6.89
CA PRO A 110 3.27 -4.24 -5.58
C PRO A 110 2.72 -2.80 -5.56
N PHE A 111 2.84 -2.02 -6.65
CA PHE A 111 2.28 -0.66 -6.71
C PHE A 111 0.77 -0.63 -6.98
N ALA A 112 0.20 -1.68 -7.57
CA ALA A 112 -1.25 -1.79 -7.78
C ALA A 112 -2.00 -1.78 -6.45
N GLU A 113 -1.38 -2.25 -5.36
CA GLU A 113 -1.95 -2.15 -4.01
C GLU A 113 -2.19 -0.69 -3.62
N ALA A 114 -1.27 0.23 -3.88
CA ALA A 114 -1.47 1.65 -3.53
C ALA A 114 -2.65 2.28 -4.27
N VAL A 115 -2.84 1.96 -5.55
CA VAL A 115 -4.00 2.40 -6.34
C VAL A 115 -5.28 1.79 -5.80
N ASN A 116 -5.25 0.49 -5.48
CA ASN A 116 -6.40 -0.24 -4.97
C ASN A 116 -6.87 0.32 -3.62
N GLU A 117 -5.95 0.52 -2.68
CA GLU A 117 -6.19 1.13 -1.36
C GLU A 117 -6.72 2.56 -1.50
N TYR A 118 -6.11 3.40 -2.35
CA TYR A 118 -6.60 4.76 -2.60
C TYR A 118 -8.07 4.78 -3.02
N GLN A 119 -8.46 3.92 -3.98
CA GLN A 119 -9.84 3.86 -4.45
C GLN A 119 -10.82 3.40 -3.36
N CYS A 120 -10.42 2.40 -2.56
CA CYS A 120 -11.21 1.88 -1.46
C CYS A 120 -11.41 2.93 -0.37
N GLU A 121 -10.32 3.57 0.05
CA GLU A 121 -10.32 4.64 1.04
C GLU A 121 -11.15 5.83 0.59
N LEU A 122 -11.02 6.25 -0.67
CA LEU A 122 -11.77 7.38 -1.19
C LEU A 122 -13.28 7.10 -1.15
N ALA A 123 -13.70 5.87 -1.47
CA ALA A 123 -15.10 5.45 -1.37
C ALA A 123 -15.55 5.33 0.10
N ALA A 124 -14.71 4.73 0.95
CA ALA A 124 -14.98 4.54 2.38
C ALA A 124 -15.16 5.87 3.10
N ASN A 125 -14.27 6.84 2.87
CA ASN A 125 -14.28 8.14 3.51
C ASN A 125 -15.54 8.96 3.21
N ARG A 126 -16.20 8.71 2.07
CA ARG A 126 -17.50 9.31 1.71
C ARG A 126 -18.69 8.68 2.42
N ILE A 127 -18.55 7.44 2.91
CA ILE A 127 -19.58 6.71 3.66
C ILE A 127 -19.39 6.96 5.16
N ASN A 128 -18.17 6.75 5.64
CA ASN A 128 -17.75 6.95 7.01
C ASN A 128 -16.27 7.31 7.05
N THR A 129 -15.97 8.56 7.34
CA THR A 129 -14.61 9.11 7.34
C THR A 129 -13.69 8.39 8.32
N GLU A 130 -12.45 8.11 7.89
CA GLU A 130 -11.41 7.48 8.70
C GLU A 130 -11.19 8.29 9.98
N PRO A 131 -11.42 7.71 11.18
CA PRO A 131 -11.26 8.42 12.45
C PRO A 131 -9.82 8.83 12.79
N PHE A 132 -8.82 8.21 12.17
CA PHE A 132 -7.39 8.47 12.35
C PHE A 132 -6.74 8.68 10.97
N PRO A 133 -6.94 9.85 10.35
CA PRO A 133 -6.46 10.09 9.00
C PRO A 133 -4.95 9.96 8.89
N HIS A 134 -4.49 9.61 7.69
CA HIS A 134 -3.07 9.55 7.36
C HIS A 134 -2.48 10.96 7.26
N ASP A 135 -2.18 11.53 8.42
CA ASP A 135 -1.80 12.93 8.61
C ASP A 135 -0.27 13.15 8.56
N ALA A 136 0.16 14.35 8.96
CA ALA A 136 1.58 14.70 9.01
C ALA A 136 2.43 13.76 9.89
N GLN A 137 1.84 13.21 10.96
CA GLN A 137 2.55 12.29 11.85
C GLN A 137 2.69 10.91 11.19
N SER A 138 1.63 10.38 10.59
CA SER A 138 1.69 9.10 9.87
C SER A 138 2.68 9.16 8.70
N LEU A 139 2.65 10.25 7.91
CA LEU A 139 3.62 10.49 6.83
C LEU A 139 5.06 10.63 7.37
N SER A 140 5.24 11.22 8.54
CA SER A 140 6.56 11.30 9.20
C SER A 140 7.08 9.92 9.60
N ASP A 141 6.20 9.02 10.04
CA ASP A 141 6.57 7.67 10.42
C ASP A 141 6.91 6.82 9.19
N ASP A 142 6.14 6.94 8.10
CA ASP A 142 6.45 6.32 6.81
C ASP A 142 7.80 6.77 6.25
N LEU A 143 8.06 8.09 6.25
CA LEU A 143 9.30 8.64 5.74
C LEU A 143 10.49 8.21 6.61
N ARG A 144 10.32 8.13 7.94
CA ARG A 144 11.34 7.61 8.84
C ARG A 144 11.63 6.14 8.57
N ALA A 145 10.60 5.33 8.35
CA ALA A 145 10.76 3.91 8.02
C ALA A 145 11.46 3.72 6.66
N PHE A 146 11.08 4.52 5.66
CA PHE A 146 11.75 4.54 4.35
C PHE A 146 13.24 4.86 4.48
N ARG A 147 13.59 5.92 5.23
CA ARG A 147 14.99 6.28 5.47
C ARG A 147 15.77 5.18 6.19
N ALA A 148 15.17 4.55 7.19
CA ALA A 148 15.79 3.42 7.90
C ALA A 148 16.05 2.24 6.96
N ALA A 149 15.09 1.91 6.09
CA ALA A 149 15.25 0.88 5.06
C ALA A 149 16.30 1.24 4.02
N LEU A 150 16.43 2.51 3.65
CA LEU A 150 17.47 2.98 2.75
C LEU A 150 18.86 2.80 3.38
N SER A 151 19.05 3.23 4.63
CA SER A 151 20.31 3.01 5.37
C SER A 151 20.66 1.53 5.51
N GLU A 152 19.67 0.69 5.79
CA GLU A 152 19.85 -0.76 5.87
C GLU A 152 20.21 -1.37 4.51
N SER A 153 19.58 -0.92 3.42
CA SER A 153 19.90 -1.39 2.08
C SER A 153 21.35 -1.08 1.68
N VAL A 154 21.87 0.09 2.05
CA VAL A 154 23.27 0.46 1.82
C VAL A 154 24.21 -0.47 2.60
N ARG A 155 23.88 -0.82 3.84
CA ARG A 155 24.67 -1.77 4.65
C ARG A 155 24.68 -3.18 4.05
N LEU A 156 23.57 -3.60 3.46
CA LEU A 156 23.42 -4.92 2.85
C LEU A 156 24.03 -4.99 1.44
N ASN A 157 24.23 -3.88 0.73
CA ASN A 157 24.65 -3.87 -0.68
C ASN A 157 25.90 -4.74 -0.96
N ASP A 158 26.90 -4.71 -0.08
CA ASP A 158 28.15 -5.46 -0.26
C ASP A 158 28.07 -6.92 0.20
N THR A 159 27.04 -7.30 0.96
CA THR A 159 26.93 -8.62 1.61
C THR A 159 25.76 -9.46 1.11
N ASP A 160 24.62 -8.83 0.86
CA ASP A 160 23.40 -9.43 0.31
C ASP A 160 22.67 -8.39 -0.56
N ARG A 161 23.13 -8.27 -1.80
CA ARG A 161 22.60 -7.30 -2.77
C ARG A 161 21.13 -7.55 -3.13
N TYR A 162 20.68 -8.81 -3.08
CA TYR A 162 19.28 -9.14 -3.33
C TYR A 162 18.41 -8.61 -2.19
N GLN A 163 18.78 -8.92 -0.94
CA GLN A 163 18.04 -8.42 0.22
C GLN A 163 18.08 -6.90 0.32
N ALA A 164 19.20 -6.26 -0.03
CA ALA A 164 19.29 -4.81 -0.13
C ALA A 164 18.24 -4.24 -1.09
N CYS A 165 18.12 -4.83 -2.28
CA CYS A 165 17.17 -4.41 -3.32
C CYS A 165 15.71 -4.57 -2.85
N VAL A 166 15.37 -5.76 -2.33
CA VAL A 166 14.02 -6.03 -1.79
C VAL A 166 13.66 -5.04 -0.68
N THR A 167 14.60 -4.74 0.21
CA THR A 167 14.38 -3.86 1.36
C THR A 167 13.99 -2.44 0.92
N VAL A 168 14.74 -1.84 0.00
CA VAL A 168 14.46 -0.46 -0.46
C VAL A 168 13.22 -0.39 -1.35
N LEU A 169 13.00 -1.35 -2.25
CA LEU A 169 11.82 -1.38 -3.11
C LEU A 169 10.53 -1.59 -2.32
N THR A 170 10.56 -2.46 -1.31
CA THR A 170 9.42 -2.65 -0.40
C THR A 170 9.12 -1.35 0.34
N ALA A 171 10.14 -0.70 0.90
CA ALA A 171 9.94 0.56 1.61
C ALA A 171 9.40 1.69 0.71
N ALA A 172 9.87 1.77 -0.54
CA ALA A 172 9.36 2.73 -1.52
C ALA A 172 7.87 2.50 -1.83
N LYS A 173 7.48 1.25 -2.04
CA LYS A 173 6.08 0.87 -2.27
C LYS A 173 5.20 1.20 -1.05
N GLU A 174 5.67 0.90 0.16
CA GLU A 174 4.94 1.22 1.39
C GLU A 174 4.79 2.74 1.60
N LEU A 175 5.81 3.54 1.25
CA LEU A 175 5.72 5.01 1.29
C LEU A 175 4.69 5.54 0.29
N VAL A 176 4.67 5.03 -0.95
CA VAL A 176 3.66 5.42 -1.94
C VAL A 176 2.25 5.01 -1.52
N LYS A 177 2.10 3.87 -0.83
CA LYS A 177 0.81 3.48 -0.22
C LYS A 177 0.39 4.44 0.89
N GLY A 178 1.31 4.91 1.73
CA GLY A 178 1.03 5.96 2.72
C GLY A 178 0.55 7.27 2.07
N VAL A 179 1.16 7.65 0.94
CA VAL A 179 0.69 8.80 0.12
C VAL A 179 -0.70 8.55 -0.44
N ALA A 180 -1.03 7.33 -0.89
CA ALA A 180 -2.37 6.96 -1.33
C ALA A 180 -3.42 7.15 -0.22
N TYR A 181 -3.17 6.68 1.01
CA TYR A 181 -4.07 6.91 2.15
C TYR A 181 -4.27 8.40 2.41
N ALA A 182 -3.19 9.18 2.43
CA ALA A 182 -3.26 10.63 2.63
C ALA A 182 -4.05 11.33 1.51
N ALA A 183 -3.82 10.94 0.25
CA ALA A 183 -4.52 11.48 -0.91
C ALA A 183 -6.02 11.18 -0.84
N ALA A 184 -6.42 9.95 -0.48
CA ALA A 184 -7.82 9.58 -0.36
C ALA A 184 -8.55 10.42 0.71
N TYR A 185 -7.91 10.64 1.86
CA TYR A 185 -8.46 11.50 2.91
C TYR A 185 -8.51 12.99 2.51
N ARG A 186 -7.60 13.47 1.67
CA ARG A 186 -7.62 14.86 1.18
C ARG A 186 -8.63 15.09 0.06
N PHE A 187 -8.93 14.06 -0.71
CA PHE A 187 -9.76 14.15 -1.92
C PHE A 187 -11.21 13.68 -1.73
N TYR A 188 -11.61 13.15 -0.56
CA TYR A 188 -12.99 12.68 -0.37
C TYR A 188 -14.04 13.81 -0.36
N ASP A 189 -13.67 15.01 0.10
CA ASP A 189 -14.54 16.21 0.17
C ASP A 189 -13.83 17.48 -0.36
N GLY A 190 -12.76 17.32 -1.14
CA GLY A 190 -11.95 18.44 -1.60
C GLY A 190 -10.87 18.06 -2.61
N ASP A 191 -9.93 18.98 -2.80
CA ASP A 191 -8.75 18.83 -3.66
C ASP A 191 -7.54 19.45 -2.92
N ASP A 192 -7.36 19.06 -1.66
CA ASP A 192 -6.25 19.58 -0.85
C ASP A 192 -4.94 18.92 -1.26
N GLN A 193 -4.12 19.67 -1.98
CA GLN A 193 -2.80 19.23 -2.43
C GLN A 193 -1.65 19.82 -1.60
N SER A 194 -1.97 20.48 -0.49
CA SER A 194 -0.96 21.09 0.36
C SER A 194 0.00 20.04 0.95
N ALA A 195 1.25 20.44 1.15
CA ALA A 195 2.20 19.66 1.92
C ALA A 195 1.72 19.51 3.38
N PRO A 196 2.06 18.42 4.08
CA PRO A 196 1.72 18.26 5.48
C PRO A 196 2.30 19.38 6.36
N ASP A 197 1.55 19.77 7.40
CA ASP A 197 1.99 20.70 8.43
C ASP A 197 1.82 20.04 9.82
N PRO A 198 2.91 19.82 10.58
CA PRO A 198 4.30 20.16 10.26
C PRO A 198 4.89 19.28 9.14
N LEU A 199 5.91 19.81 8.46
CA LEU A 199 6.66 19.04 7.47
C LEU A 199 7.45 17.89 8.15
N PRO A 200 7.35 16.66 7.62
CA PRO A 200 8.22 15.55 8.03
C PRO A 200 9.71 15.87 7.93
N GLU A 201 10.51 15.23 8.78
CA GLU A 201 11.98 15.35 8.72
C GLU A 201 12.51 14.83 7.37
N GLN A 202 13.42 15.58 6.74
CA GLN A 202 13.98 15.27 5.41
C GLN A 202 12.94 15.32 4.26
N TRP A 203 11.80 15.98 4.45
CA TRP A 203 10.79 16.17 3.41
C TRP A 203 11.37 16.72 2.11
N ASP A 204 12.19 17.77 2.19
CA ASP A 204 12.79 18.42 1.01
C ASP A 204 13.61 17.47 0.16
N ARG A 205 14.28 16.49 0.78
CA ARG A 205 15.14 15.52 0.09
C ARG A 205 14.35 14.41 -0.59
N TYR A 206 13.29 13.93 0.07
CA TYR A 206 12.63 12.69 -0.34
C TYR A 206 11.23 12.87 -0.91
N MET A 207 10.50 13.91 -0.50
CA MET A 207 9.08 14.04 -0.80
C MET A 207 8.71 15.35 -1.50
N ALA A 208 9.48 16.44 -1.37
CA ALA A 208 9.06 17.74 -1.91
C ALA A 208 8.75 17.72 -3.42
N GLU A 209 9.52 16.99 -4.22
CA GLU A 209 9.26 16.83 -5.66
C GLU A 209 8.29 15.69 -5.97
N LEU A 210 8.35 14.59 -5.22
CA LEU A 210 7.51 13.41 -5.48
C LEU A 210 6.05 13.61 -5.05
N TRP A 211 5.81 14.36 -3.98
CA TRP A 211 4.49 14.59 -3.39
C TRP A 211 3.48 15.17 -4.40
N PRO A 212 3.73 16.33 -5.04
CA PRO A 212 2.77 16.90 -5.99
C PRO A 212 2.52 15.96 -7.18
N ASP A 213 3.57 15.31 -7.69
CA ASP A 213 3.44 14.36 -8.80
C ASP A 213 2.51 13.17 -8.45
N LEU A 214 2.66 12.60 -7.26
CA LEU A 214 1.81 11.50 -6.81
C LEU A 214 0.38 11.96 -6.53
N LEU A 215 0.20 13.12 -5.90
CA LEU A 215 -1.13 13.66 -5.65
C LEU A 215 -1.91 13.92 -6.95
N ASP A 216 -1.26 14.50 -7.96
CA ASP A 216 -1.87 14.71 -9.28
C ASP A 216 -2.27 13.39 -9.94
N MET A 217 -1.42 12.35 -9.82
CA MET A 217 -1.74 11.02 -10.35
C MET A 217 -2.90 10.35 -9.61
N PHE A 218 -2.97 10.49 -8.28
CA PHE A 218 -4.07 9.97 -7.48
C PHE A 218 -5.37 10.73 -7.71
N ALA A 219 -5.34 12.06 -7.85
CA ALA A 219 -6.53 12.87 -8.13
C ALA A 219 -7.26 12.47 -9.44
N ALA A 220 -6.55 11.85 -10.38
CA ALA A 220 -7.11 11.34 -11.62
C ALA A 220 -7.79 9.96 -11.50
N ILE A 221 -7.65 9.29 -10.35
CA ILE A 221 -8.21 7.96 -10.08
C ILE A 221 -9.57 8.14 -9.38
N PRO A 222 -10.66 7.55 -9.90
CA PRO A 222 -11.97 7.62 -9.25
C PRO A 222 -12.11 6.62 -8.11
N ALA A 223 -13.08 6.83 -7.23
CA ALA A 223 -13.31 5.95 -6.08
C ALA A 223 -13.77 4.55 -6.52
N ALA A 224 -13.66 3.57 -5.62
CA ALA A 224 -14.19 2.24 -5.88
C ALA A 224 -15.71 2.29 -6.18
N GLY A 225 -16.14 1.52 -7.18
CA GLY A 225 -17.53 1.47 -7.63
C GLY A 225 -17.95 2.62 -8.56
N GLU A 226 -17.13 3.65 -8.74
CA GLU A 226 -17.39 4.69 -9.74
C GLU A 226 -17.03 4.22 -11.15
N PRO A 227 -17.77 4.65 -12.18
CA PRO A 227 -17.46 4.29 -13.57
C PRO A 227 -16.06 4.75 -13.96
N THR A 228 -15.23 3.81 -14.40
CA THR A 228 -13.89 4.11 -14.92
C THR A 228 -13.48 3.10 -15.98
N ASP A 229 -12.68 3.55 -16.93
CA ASP A 229 -12.07 2.67 -17.92
C ASP A 229 -10.84 2.02 -17.28
N LYS A 230 -10.79 0.68 -17.29
CA LYS A 230 -9.63 -0.10 -16.81
C LYS A 230 -8.32 0.38 -17.45
N ALA A 231 -8.35 0.83 -18.70
CA ALA A 231 -7.17 1.37 -19.37
C ALA A 231 -6.69 2.70 -18.78
N VAL A 232 -7.58 3.52 -18.20
CA VAL A 232 -7.20 4.75 -17.48
C VAL A 232 -6.48 4.41 -16.19
N LEU A 233 -7.04 3.50 -15.38
CA LEU A 233 -6.40 3.03 -14.14
C LEU A 233 -5.05 2.37 -14.41
N ALA A 234 -4.98 1.52 -15.45
CA ALA A 234 -3.76 0.85 -15.86
C ALA A 234 -2.65 1.84 -16.24
N ARG A 235 -2.98 2.93 -16.95
CA ARG A 235 -2.04 4.00 -17.27
C ARG A 235 -1.61 4.78 -16.04
N ALA A 236 -2.51 5.03 -15.09
CA ALA A 236 -2.17 5.71 -13.84
C ALA A 236 -1.19 4.86 -13.02
N LEU A 237 -1.48 3.56 -12.85
CA LEU A 237 -0.57 2.61 -12.19
C LEU A 237 0.82 2.60 -12.84
N TYR A 238 0.91 2.43 -14.17
CA TYR A 238 2.20 2.42 -14.86
C TYR A 238 2.98 3.73 -14.62
N ARG A 239 2.31 4.88 -14.66
CA ARG A 239 2.94 6.20 -14.42
C ARG A 239 3.42 6.37 -12.98
N ILE A 240 2.63 5.93 -12.00
CA ILE A 240 3.03 5.94 -10.58
C ILE A 240 4.28 5.10 -10.41
N THR A 241 4.28 3.84 -10.89
CA THR A 241 5.44 2.94 -10.78
C THR A 241 6.68 3.51 -11.47
N GLU A 242 6.53 4.02 -12.70
CA GLU A 242 7.64 4.62 -13.44
C GLU A 242 8.18 5.88 -12.76
N ARG A 243 7.32 6.74 -12.23
CA ARG A 243 7.75 7.95 -11.53
C ARG A 243 8.47 7.62 -10.23
N THR A 244 7.98 6.63 -9.46
CA THR A 244 8.65 6.17 -8.24
C THR A 244 10.02 5.56 -8.54
N LEU A 245 10.16 4.80 -9.63
CA LEU A 245 11.47 4.29 -10.05
C LEU A 245 12.45 5.41 -10.44
N ARG A 246 11.99 6.42 -11.18
CA ARG A 246 12.81 7.59 -11.51
C ARG A 246 13.22 8.37 -10.26
N TRP A 247 12.29 8.54 -9.32
CA TRP A 247 12.58 9.16 -8.03
C TRP A 247 13.62 8.38 -7.23
N LEU A 248 13.52 7.05 -7.17
CA LEU A 248 14.52 6.21 -6.52
C LEU A 248 15.90 6.42 -7.15
N GLU A 249 15.98 6.51 -8.48
CA GLU A 249 17.24 6.79 -9.18
C GLU A 249 17.79 8.19 -8.85
N GLU A 250 16.93 9.21 -8.79
CA GLU A 250 17.28 10.59 -8.39
C GLU A 250 17.92 10.65 -6.99
N ILE A 251 17.47 9.81 -6.05
CA ILE A 251 18.03 9.72 -4.70
C ILE A 251 19.17 8.69 -4.57
N GLY A 252 19.59 8.08 -5.68
CA GLY A 252 20.77 7.22 -5.77
C GLY A 252 20.53 5.73 -5.67
N VAL A 253 19.32 5.25 -5.96
CA VAL A 253 18.96 3.82 -6.01
C VAL A 253 18.41 3.48 -7.40
N ARG A 254 19.21 2.79 -8.21
CA ARG A 254 18.80 2.35 -9.54
C ARG A 254 18.36 0.90 -9.50
N TYR A 255 17.20 0.58 -10.06
CA TYR A 255 16.70 -0.78 -10.24
C TYR A 255 16.47 -1.04 -11.72
N GLU A 256 16.93 -2.18 -12.24
CA GLU A 256 16.70 -2.58 -13.63
C GLU A 256 16.40 -4.06 -13.75
N VAL A 257 15.53 -4.37 -14.71
CA VAL A 257 15.22 -5.71 -15.15
C VAL A 257 15.63 -5.86 -16.60
N GLU A 258 16.54 -6.79 -16.86
CA GLU A 258 16.90 -7.19 -18.21
C GLU A 258 16.23 -8.52 -18.56
N ILE A 259 15.66 -8.61 -19.76
CA ILE A 259 15.09 -9.86 -20.28
C ILE A 259 16.10 -10.50 -21.23
N GLN A 260 16.61 -11.67 -20.85
CA GLN A 260 17.54 -12.48 -21.64
C GLN A 260 16.88 -13.82 -21.99
N GLY A 261 16.21 -13.87 -23.14
CA GLY A 261 15.40 -15.03 -23.52
C GLY A 261 14.20 -15.18 -22.57
N ASP A 262 14.09 -16.34 -21.92
CA ASP A 262 13.04 -16.62 -20.92
C ASP A 262 13.45 -16.22 -19.49
N GLU A 263 14.68 -15.73 -19.29
CA GLU A 263 15.19 -15.32 -17.98
C GLU A 263 15.06 -13.80 -17.77
N SER A 264 14.60 -13.42 -16.57
CA SER A 264 14.60 -12.03 -16.10
C SER A 264 15.74 -11.83 -15.10
N ILE A 265 16.70 -10.95 -15.41
CA ILE A 265 17.80 -10.60 -14.52
C ILE A 265 17.47 -9.29 -13.82
N ARG A 266 17.41 -9.33 -12.48
CA ARG A 266 17.14 -8.17 -11.63
C ARG A 266 18.45 -7.62 -11.09
N SER A 267 18.68 -6.33 -11.29
CA SER A 267 19.89 -5.64 -10.83
C SER A 267 19.52 -4.36 -10.09
N CYS A 268 20.23 -4.08 -9.00
CA CYS A 268 20.04 -2.87 -8.20
C CYS A 268 21.39 -2.24 -7.89
N TRP A 269 21.54 -0.92 -8.00
CA TRP A 269 22.78 -0.19 -7.73
C TRP A 269 22.51 0.96 -6.77
N TRP A 270 23.48 1.22 -5.89
CA TRP A 270 23.46 2.31 -4.94
C TRP A 270 24.58 3.28 -5.27
N SER A 271 24.23 4.53 -5.55
CA SER A 271 25.17 5.64 -5.75
C SER A 271 24.92 6.75 -4.73
N VAL A 272 24.44 6.40 -3.54
CA VAL A 272 24.11 7.37 -2.49
C VAL A 272 25.38 8.16 -2.13
N ALA A 273 25.40 9.43 -2.52
CA ALA A 273 26.60 10.26 -2.50
C ALA A 273 27.06 10.65 -1.08
N GLU A 274 26.22 10.50 -0.06
CA GLU A 274 26.53 10.85 1.33
C GLU A 274 25.79 9.93 2.33
N PRO A 275 26.32 9.73 3.55
CA PRO A 275 25.60 9.00 4.59
C PRO A 275 24.27 9.69 4.90
N ILE A 276 23.20 8.90 5.05
CA ILE A 276 21.84 9.33 5.40
C ILE A 276 21.75 9.75 6.87
#